data_AF-A0A2V5W2P6-F1
#
_entry.id   AF-A0A2V5W2P6-F1
#
_cell.length_a   1.000
_cell.length_b   1.000
_cell.length_c   1.000
_cell.angle_alpha   90.00
_cell.angle_beta   90.00
_cell.angle_gamma   90.00
#
_symmetry.space_group_name_H-M   'P 1'
#
loop_
_entity.id
_entity.type
_entity.pdbx_description
1 polymer ?
#
loop_
_entity_poly.entity_id
_entity_poly.type
_entity_poly.pdbx_seq_one_letter_code
_entity_poly.pdbx_strand_id
1 'polypeptide(L)'
;LACVESATGERKWKDGRYGHGQLLLVDDLLLVQTEQGPVALVEANPTGYREVARLKALGAKTWNTPALAGEFLLLRNDQEAVCYRLAKRSSLVKD
;
A
#
# COMPACT_ATOMS: atom_id res chain seq x y z
N LEU A 1 -0.45 0.81 -10.17
CA LEU A 1 -0.58 2.09 -9.47
C LEU A 1 -0.29 3.22 -10.46
N ALA A 2 -0.95 4.36 -10.36
CA ALA A 2 -0.64 5.50 -11.20
C ALA A 2 -0.65 6.77 -10.35
N CYS A 3 0.26 7.68 -10.65
CA CYS A 3 0.21 9.06 -10.16
C CYS A 3 -0.36 9.93 -11.29
N VAL A 4 -1.39 10.70 -10.95
CA VAL A 4 -2.09 11.58 -11.86
C VAL A 4 -2.16 12.94 -11.21
N GLU A 5 -1.76 13.97 -11.94
CA GLU A 5 -1.95 15.36 -11.53
C GLU A 5 -3.45 15.65 -11.47
N SER A 6 -3.92 16.04 -10.29
CA SER A 6 -5.35 16.20 -10.02
C SER A 6 -6.00 17.31 -10.85
N ALA A 7 -5.27 18.40 -11.10
CA ALA A 7 -5.79 19.55 -11.82
C ALA A 7 -5.86 19.32 -13.34
N THR A 8 -4.93 18.57 -13.91
CA THR A 8 -4.78 18.43 -15.37
C THR A 8 -5.16 17.05 -15.89
N GLY A 9 -5.23 16.04 -15.03
CA GLY A 9 -5.36 14.64 -15.42
C GLY A 9 -4.09 14.06 -16.05
N GLU A 10 -2.98 14.81 -16.06
CA GLU A 10 -1.71 14.33 -16.61
C GLU A 10 -1.18 13.16 -15.77
N ARG A 11 -0.95 12.02 -16.41
CA ARG A 11 -0.37 10.85 -15.74
C ARG A 11 1.15 11.02 -15.63
N LYS A 12 1.63 11.41 -14.44
CA LYS A 12 3.05 11.56 -14.12
C LYS A 12 3.82 10.25 -14.27
N TRP A 13 3.25 9.17 -13.75
CA TRP A 13 3.81 7.82 -13.92
C TRP A 13 2.75 6.75 -13.73
N LYS A 14 3.05 5.54 -14.22
CA LYS A 14 2.25 4.32 -13.99
C LYS A 14 3.19 3.13 -13.88
N ASP A 15 3.16 2.49 -12.72
CA ASP A 15 3.97 1.30 -12.47
C ASP A 15 3.33 0.43 -11.38
N GLY A 16 3.99 -0.66 -11.02
CA GLY A 16 3.45 -1.73 -10.21
C GLY A 16 2.48 -2.61 -10.98
N ARG A 17 2.08 -3.74 -10.37
CA ARG A 17 1.15 -4.72 -10.97
C ARG A 17 0.35 -5.39 -9.86
N TYR A 18 -0.59 -4.65 -9.29
CA TYR A 18 -1.31 -5.07 -8.07
C TYR A 18 -2.68 -5.71 -8.31
N GLY A 19 -3.06 -5.94 -9.57
CA GLY A 19 -4.38 -6.48 -9.94
C GLY A 19 -5.52 -5.55 -9.50
N HIS A 20 -6.63 -6.13 -9.05
CA HIS A 20 -7.72 -5.43 -8.34
C HIS A 20 -7.36 -5.10 -6.88
N GLY A 21 -6.12 -4.65 -6.67
CA GLY A 21 -5.61 -4.26 -5.36
C GLY A 21 -6.30 -3.03 -4.80
N GLN A 22 -6.19 -2.86 -3.49
CA GLN A 22 -6.74 -1.74 -2.72
C GLN A 22 -5.60 -0.93 -2.12
N LEU A 23 -5.82 0.36 -1.88
CA LEU A 23 -4.78 1.26 -1.40
C LEU A 23 -5.25 2.11 -0.22
N LEU A 24 -4.33 2.42 0.69
CA LEU A 24 -4.49 3.36 1.79
C LEU A 24 -3.23 4.25 1.86
N LEU A 25 -3.41 5.57 1.96
CA LEU A 25 -2.32 6.49 2.25
C LEU A 25 -2.11 6.61 3.76
N VAL A 26 -0.86 6.47 4.20
CA VAL A 26 -0.41 6.63 5.59
C VAL A 26 0.86 7.46 5.57
N ASP A 27 0.77 8.69 6.05
CA ASP A 27 1.82 9.72 5.90
C ASP A 27 2.23 9.91 4.42
N ASP A 28 3.48 9.62 4.08
CA ASP A 28 4.08 9.66 2.74
C ASP A 28 4.19 8.27 2.08
N LEU A 29 3.55 7.25 2.65
CA LEU A 29 3.55 5.88 2.14
C LEU A 29 2.15 5.42 1.74
N LEU A 30 2.07 4.76 0.60
CA LEU A 30 0.91 4.00 0.16
C LEU A 30 1.06 2.55 0.61
N LEU A 31 0.12 2.08 1.43
CA LEU A 31 -0.11 0.67 1.68
C LEU A 31 -0.99 0.12 0.56
N VAL A 32 -0.41 -0.74 -0.28
CA VAL A 32 -1.12 -1.33 -1.42
C VAL A 32 -1.30 -2.82 -1.19
N GLN A 33 -2.51 -3.23 -0.84
CA GLN A 33 -2.88 -4.64 -0.79
C GLN A 33 -3.12 -5.14 -2.22
N THR A 34 -2.29 -6.07 -2.67
CA THR A 34 -2.39 -6.64 -4.01
C THR A 34 -3.48 -7.69 -4.06
N GLU A 35 -4.01 -7.96 -5.26
CA GLU A 35 -5.06 -8.95 -5.46
C GLU A 35 -4.70 -10.34 -4.91
N GLN A 36 -3.43 -10.74 -4.95
CA GLN A 36 -2.99 -12.06 -4.47
C GLN A 36 -2.75 -12.10 -2.95
N GLY A 37 -2.97 -10.99 -2.23
CA GLY A 37 -2.87 -10.93 -0.77
C GLY A 37 -1.67 -10.17 -0.17
N PRO A 38 -0.47 -10.11 -0.80
CA PRO A 38 0.62 -9.30 -0.27
C PRO A 38 0.27 -7.82 -0.10
N VAL A 39 0.94 -7.15 0.84
CA VAL A 39 0.89 -5.69 1.01
C VAL A 39 2.24 -5.11 0.61
N ALA A 40 2.25 -4.20 -0.35
CA ALA A 40 3.40 -3.41 -0.74
C ALA A 40 3.36 -2.04 -0.04
N LEU A 41 4.52 -1.54 0.40
CA LEU A 41 4.70 -0.17 0.85
C LEU A 41 5.38 0.60 -0.28
N VAL A 42 4.72 1.64 -0.78
CA VAL A 42 5.19 2.45 -1.91
C VAL A 42 5.28 3.91 -1.48
N GLU A 43 6.35 4.61 -1.83
CA GLU A 43 6.43 6.06 -1.58
C GLU A 43 5.35 6.82 -2.37
N ALA A 44 4.64 7.73 -1.71
CA ALA A 44 3.68 8.64 -2.32
C ALA A 44 4.41 9.81 -3.01
N ASN A 45 5.22 9.49 -4.03
CA ASN A 45 6.13 10.43 -4.68
C ASN A 45 5.70 10.73 -6.13
N PRO A 46 5.45 12.00 -6.52
CA PRO A 46 5.08 12.33 -7.89
C PRO A 46 6.23 12.17 -8.89
N THR A 47 7.49 12.10 -8.45
CA THR A 47 8.65 11.99 -9.37
C THR A 47 8.89 10.58 -9.89
N GLY A 48 8.36 9.56 -9.23
CA GLY A 48 8.48 8.18 -9.69
C GLY A 48 7.93 7.15 -8.72
N TYR A 49 7.80 5.91 -9.22
CA TYR A 49 7.42 4.76 -8.43
C TYR A 49 8.61 4.22 -7.62
N ARG A 50 8.40 3.99 -6.33
CA ARG A 50 9.39 3.32 -5.46
C ARG A 50 8.69 2.47 -4.39
N GLU A 51 8.74 1.15 -4.57
CA GLU A 51 8.33 0.19 -3.53
C GLU A 51 9.48 -0.01 -2.54
N VAL A 52 9.23 0.27 -1.27
CA VAL A 52 10.26 0.24 -0.20
C VAL A 52 10.21 -1.01 0.65
N ALA A 53 9.07 -1.70 0.69
CA ALA A 53 8.93 -2.96 1.40
C ALA A 53 7.73 -3.77 0.88
N ARG A 54 7.72 -5.07 1.21
CA ARG A 54 6.62 -5.98 0.90
C ARG A 54 6.42 -7.01 2.00
N LEU A 55 5.16 -7.19 2.41
CA LEU A 55 4.71 -8.17 3.38
C LEU A 55 3.85 -9.22 2.68
N LYS A 56 4.17 -10.51 2.87
CA LYS A 56 3.29 -11.62 2.45
C LYS A 56 2.15 -11.76 3.48
N ALA A 57 1.12 -10.93 3.34
CA ALA A 57 0.09 -10.78 4.36
C ALA A 57 -1.01 -11.86 4.30
N LEU A 58 -1.46 -12.21 3.10
CA LEU A 58 -2.50 -13.21 2.85
C LEU A 58 -2.12 -14.07 1.64
N GLY A 59 -2.67 -15.28 1.56
CA GLY A 59 -2.37 -16.26 0.51
C GLY A 59 -3.45 -16.49 -0.55
N ALA A 60 -4.56 -15.75 -0.50
CA ALA A 60 -5.70 -15.90 -1.41
C ALA A 60 -6.17 -14.57 -2.01
N LYS A 61 -7.13 -14.65 -2.94
CA LYS A 61 -7.66 -13.48 -3.64
C LYS A 61 -8.22 -12.46 -2.65
N THR A 62 -7.75 -11.23 -2.74
CA THR A 62 -8.14 -10.16 -1.83
C THR A 62 -8.59 -8.91 -2.57
N TRP A 63 -9.87 -8.58 -2.44
CA TRP A 63 -10.47 -7.36 -2.99
C TRP A 63 -11.05 -6.45 -1.91
N ASN A 64 -10.87 -6.81 -0.64
CA ASN A 64 -11.33 -6.03 0.50
C ASN A 64 -10.40 -4.85 0.73
N THR A 65 -10.97 -3.70 1.10
CA THR A 65 -10.19 -2.51 1.43
C THR A 65 -9.44 -2.74 2.76
N PRO A 66 -8.13 -2.44 2.84
CA PRO A 66 -7.39 -2.50 4.09
C PRO A 66 -7.91 -1.45 5.08
N ALA A 67 -7.83 -1.74 6.38
CA ALA A 67 -8.15 -0.78 7.42
C ALA A 67 -6.96 -0.58 8.35
N LEU A 68 -6.78 0.65 8.83
CA LEU A 68 -5.75 1.00 9.80
C LEU A 68 -6.41 1.54 11.07
N ALA A 69 -6.08 0.95 12.22
CA ALA A 69 -6.52 1.39 13.54
C ALA A 69 -5.30 1.63 14.42
N GLY A 70 -4.84 2.88 14.48
CA GLY A 70 -3.57 3.23 15.13
C GLY A 70 -2.40 2.52 14.45
N GLU A 71 -1.69 1.67 15.19
CA GLU A 71 -0.57 0.87 14.67
C GLU A 71 -0.99 -0.49 14.08
N PHE A 72 -2.29 -0.81 14.06
CA PHE A 72 -2.79 -2.10 13.60
C PHE A 72 -3.32 -2.03 12.16
N LEU A 73 -2.67 -2.76 11.26
CA LEU A 73 -3.14 -3.00 9.90
C LEU A 73 -4.02 -4.26 9.89
N LEU A 74 -5.29 -4.04 9.59
CA LEU A 74 -6.33 -5.07 9.52
C LEU A 74 -6.60 -5.41 8.06
N LEU A 75 -6.46 -6.69 7.72
CA LEU A 75 -6.66 -7.20 6.37
C LEU A 75 -7.54 -8.44 6.43
N ARG A 76 -8.26 -8.71 5.35
CA ARG A 76 -8.99 -9.97 5.20
C ARG A 76 -9.19 -10.32 3.74
N ASN A 77 -9.47 -11.59 3.49
CA ASN A 77 -10.04 -12.09 2.25
C ASN A 77 -11.35 -12.84 2.56
N ASP A 78 -11.75 -13.77 1.70
CA ASP A 78 -12.91 -14.65 1.87
C ASP A 78 -12.65 -15.84 2.81
N GLN A 79 -11.41 -16.09 3.19
CA GLN A 79 -10.98 -17.27 3.97
C GLN A 79 -10.51 -16.91 5.39
N GLU A 80 -9.84 -15.77 5.57
CA GLU A 80 -9.21 -15.39 6.82
C GLU A 80 -9.17 -13.87 7.01
N ALA A 81 -8.91 -13.46 8.25
CA ALA A 81 -8.60 -12.09 8.63
C ALA A 81 -7.32 -12.08 9.47
N VAL A 82 -6.46 -11.09 9.23
CA VAL A 82 -5.17 -10.94 9.90
C VAL A 82 -5.02 -9.52 10.44
N CYS A 83 -4.31 -9.41 11.55
CA CYS A 83 -3.97 -8.15 12.19
C CYS A 83 -2.45 -8.07 12.34
N TYR A 84 -1.83 -7.11 11.66
CA TYR A 84 -0.41 -6.83 11.81
C TYR A 84 -0.23 -5.58 12.64
N ARG A 85 0.63 -5.65 13.67
CA ARG A 85 1.15 -4.44 14.30
C ARG A 85 2.30 -3.90 13.46
N LEU A 86 2.14 -2.70 12.94
CA LEU A 86 3.16 -2.01 12.15
C LEU A 86 4.23 -1.43 13.07
N ALA A 87 5.49 -1.57 12.65
CA ALA A 87 6.57 -0.86 13.32
C ALA A 87 6.38 0.65 13.11
N LYS A 88 6.63 1.43 14.16
CA LYS A 88 6.75 2.88 14.00
C LYS A 88 7.91 3.16 13.07
N ARG A 89 7.72 4.08 12.13
CA ARG A 89 8.82 4.58 11.33
C ARG A 89 9.84 5.19 12.29
N SER A 90 11.04 4.62 12.34
CA SER A 90 12.13 5.23 13.07
C SER A 90 12.42 6.57 12.38
N SER A 91 12.30 7.67 13.11
CA SER A 91 12.58 9.02 12.64
C SER A 91 14.08 9.29 12.48
N LEU A 92 14.87 8.27 12.12
CA LEU A 92 16.23 8.47 11.62
C LEU A 92 16.11 9.06 10.22
N VAL A 93 15.73 10.33 10.20
CA VAL A 93 16.03 11.32 9.18
C VAL A 93 17.51 11.12 8.84
N LYS A 94 17.79 10.66 7.64
CA LYS A 94 19.06 10.96 7.01
C LYS A 94 18.96 12.40 6.54
N ASP A 95 19.89 13.21 7.04
CA ASP A 95 20.30 14.48 6.43
C ASP A 95 20.41 14.38 4.90
#